data_AF-A0A7Y1ZNT3-F1
#
_entry.id   AF-A0A7Y1ZNT3-F1
#
_cell.length_a   1.000
_cell.length_b   1.000
_cell.length_c   1.000
_cell.angle_alpha   90.00
_cell.angle_beta   90.00
_cell.angle_gamma   90.00
#
_symmetry.space_group_name_H-M   'P 1'
#
loop_
_entity.id
_entity.type
_entity.pdbx_description
1 polymer ?
#
loop_
_entity_poly.entity_id
_entity_poly.type
_entity_poly.pdbx_seq_one_letter_code
_entity_poly.pdbx_strand_id
1 'polypeptide(L)'
;MRNVPLVLLACISVLGGCRTYGGYDSKELNIEALSDLTEQVASSATLAEAELTMLQEASRSDASLQAHAEVFSMFVEHHRELANRLTDHESPAGYLSTSRALGAVISELNIVRDGYADVKVKIAESRGATIERTNTGDDIAYSDVPPYFRRIRLNQDLSMRDVLTMSN
;
A
#
# COMPACT_ATOMS: atom_id res chain seq x y z
N MET A 1 -25.56 60.70 -12.30
CA MET A 1 -26.25 59.53 -11.69
C MET A 1 -26.82 58.70 -12.84
N ARG A 2 -26.36 57.48 -13.14
CA ARG A 2 -26.95 56.25 -12.57
C ARG A 2 -26.20 54.99 -13.07
N ASN A 3 -24.88 54.91 -12.88
CA ASN A 3 -24.09 53.69 -13.16
C ASN A 3 -23.45 53.11 -11.89
N VAL A 4 -24.06 53.39 -10.73
CA VAL A 4 -23.57 52.96 -9.41
C VAL A 4 -23.94 51.51 -9.03
N PRO A 5 -24.98 50.83 -9.58
CA PRO A 5 -25.33 49.50 -9.06
C PRO A 5 -24.42 48.38 -9.56
N LEU A 6 -23.55 48.63 -10.56
CA LEU A 6 -22.73 47.58 -11.18
C LEU A 6 -21.35 47.42 -10.53
N VAL A 7 -20.81 48.48 -9.92
CA VAL A 7 -19.52 48.41 -9.19
C VAL A 7 -19.69 47.73 -7.82
N LEU A 8 -20.86 47.89 -7.20
CA LEU A 8 -21.13 47.32 -5.87
C LEU A 8 -21.33 45.79 -5.91
N LEU A 9 -21.75 45.24 -7.06
CA LEU A 9 -21.88 43.79 -7.25
C LEU A 9 -20.51 43.10 -7.44
N ALA A 10 -19.53 43.78 -8.04
CA ALA A 10 -18.20 43.22 -8.27
C ALA A 10 -17.38 43.07 -6.98
N CYS A 11 -17.59 43.95 -5.99
CA CYS A 11 -16.90 43.87 -4.70
C CYS A 11 -17.37 42.69 -3.81
N ILE A 12 -18.60 42.22 -3.96
CA ILE A 12 -19.13 41.08 -3.16
C ILE A 12 -18.58 39.74 -3.69
N SER A 13 -18.34 39.61 -5.00
CA SER A 13 -17.73 38.42 -5.60
C SER A 13 -16.26 38.20 -5.22
N VAL A 14 -15.53 39.26 -4.84
CA VAL A 14 -14.11 39.12 -4.40
C VAL A 14 -14.02 38.68 -2.93
N LEU A 15 -15.05 38.93 -2.11
CA LEU A 15 -15.10 38.45 -0.73
C LEU A 15 -15.58 36.99 -0.59
N GLY A 16 -16.20 36.42 -1.63
CA GLY A 16 -16.57 35.00 -1.70
C GLY A 16 -15.49 34.07 -2.25
N GLY A 17 -14.40 34.62 -2.81
CA GLY A 17 -13.37 33.86 -3.53
C GLY A 17 -12.15 33.43 -2.72
N CYS A 18 -12.06 33.77 -1.43
CA CYS A 18 -10.83 33.57 -0.63
C CYS A 18 -10.98 32.62 0.57
N ARG A 19 -11.99 31.74 0.64
CA ARG A 19 -12.12 30.85 1.80
C ARG A 19 -12.77 29.50 1.55
N THR A 20 -12.17 28.70 0.66
CA THR A 20 -12.20 27.23 0.78
C THR A 20 -10.97 26.66 0.08
N TYR A 21 -9.79 26.88 0.64
CA TYR A 21 -8.58 26.14 0.28
C TYR A 21 -7.78 25.95 1.57
N GLY A 22 -7.85 24.75 2.14
CA GLY A 22 -7.20 24.39 3.42
C GLY A 22 -8.14 24.35 4.63
N GLY A 23 -9.40 23.96 4.43
CA GLY A 23 -10.39 23.82 5.49
C GLY A 23 -10.00 22.78 6.53
N TYR A 24 -10.26 23.10 7.80
CA TYR A 24 -10.00 22.30 9.00
C TYR A 24 -10.38 20.80 8.85
N ASP A 25 -11.41 20.50 8.06
CA ASP A 25 -11.88 19.14 7.74
C ASP A 25 -10.80 18.23 7.14
N SER A 26 -9.83 18.77 6.37
CA SER A 26 -8.78 17.94 5.78
C SER A 26 -7.74 17.45 6.78
N LYS A 27 -7.68 18.05 7.98
CA LYS A 27 -6.81 17.58 9.06
C LYS A 27 -7.45 16.44 9.82
N GLU A 28 -8.73 16.56 10.15
CA GLU A 28 -9.50 15.53 10.85
C GLU A 28 -9.64 14.27 9.99
N LEU A 29 -9.96 14.42 8.70
CA LEU A 29 -9.99 13.30 7.74
C LEU A 29 -8.64 12.60 7.60
N ASN A 30 -7.53 13.33 7.71
CA ASN A 30 -6.19 12.74 7.64
C ASN A 30 -5.76 12.05 8.95
N ILE A 31 -6.29 12.47 10.10
CA ILE A 31 -6.03 11.82 11.39
C ILE A 31 -6.81 10.50 11.46
N GLU A 32 -8.07 10.49 11.03
CA GLU A 32 -8.87 9.27 10.91
C GLU A 32 -8.24 8.28 9.93
N ALA A 33 -7.88 8.74 8.72
CA ALA A 33 -7.19 7.91 7.74
C ALA A 33 -5.82 7.38 8.23
N LEU A 34 -5.12 8.13 9.10
CA LEU A 34 -3.87 7.68 9.71
C LEU A 34 -4.14 6.60 10.76
N SER A 35 -5.16 6.76 11.60
CA SER A 35 -5.58 5.75 12.58
C SER A 35 -5.96 4.45 11.88
N ASP A 36 -6.81 4.54 10.85
CA ASP A 36 -7.24 3.40 10.05
C ASP A 36 -6.07 2.72 9.35
N LEU A 37 -5.11 3.50 8.82
CA LEU A 37 -3.91 2.94 8.20
C LEU A 37 -3.04 2.21 9.23
N THR A 38 -2.84 2.80 10.41
CA THR A 38 -2.06 2.17 11.50
C THR A 38 -2.67 0.84 11.91
N GLU A 39 -4.00 0.78 12.09
CA GLU A 39 -4.70 -0.46 12.43
C GLU A 39 -4.58 -1.50 11.30
N GLN A 40 -4.77 -1.08 10.04
CA GLN A 40 -4.63 -1.97 8.88
C GLN A 40 -3.21 -2.53 8.75
N VAL A 41 -2.18 -1.68 8.92
CA VAL A 41 -0.78 -2.09 8.85
C VAL A 41 -0.48 -3.09 9.96
N ALA A 42 -0.85 -2.79 11.22
CA ALA A 42 -0.64 -3.69 12.35
C ALA A 42 -1.35 -5.05 12.15
N SER A 43 -2.62 -5.04 11.73
CA SER A 43 -3.38 -6.27 11.43
C SER A 43 -2.71 -7.09 10.32
N SER A 44 -2.27 -6.43 9.25
CA SER A 44 -1.61 -7.10 8.13
C SER A 44 -0.20 -7.62 8.47
N ALA A 45 0.50 -7.00 9.43
CA ALA A 45 1.76 -7.51 9.95
C ALA A 45 1.56 -8.82 10.72
N THR A 46 0.54 -8.89 11.59
CA THR A 46 0.18 -10.14 12.30
C THR A 46 -0.18 -11.26 11.33
N LEU A 47 -0.91 -10.97 10.25
CA LEU A 47 -1.19 -11.96 9.21
C LEU A 47 0.09 -12.45 8.54
N ALA A 48 1.01 -11.56 8.21
CA ALA A 48 2.28 -11.91 7.58
C ALA A 48 3.17 -12.77 8.50
N GLU A 49 3.17 -12.52 9.82
CA GLU A 49 3.83 -13.38 10.80
C GLU A 49 3.27 -14.80 10.83
N ALA A 50 1.94 -14.93 10.72
CA ALA A 50 1.29 -16.24 10.61
C ALA A 50 1.66 -16.96 9.30
N GLU A 51 1.72 -16.24 8.17
CA GLU A 51 2.21 -16.79 6.89
C GLU A 51 3.67 -17.23 6.96
N LEU A 52 4.54 -16.45 7.62
CA LEU A 52 5.93 -16.83 7.85
C LEU A 52 6.03 -18.11 8.68
N THR A 53 5.23 -18.22 9.74
CA THR A 53 5.19 -19.42 10.58
C THR A 53 4.80 -20.66 9.76
N MET A 54 3.79 -20.54 8.89
CA MET A 54 3.40 -21.62 7.98
C MET A 54 4.53 -22.01 7.02
N LEU A 55 5.20 -21.02 6.42
CA LEU A 55 6.31 -21.26 5.49
C LEU A 55 7.53 -21.89 6.19
N GLN A 56 7.84 -21.44 7.41
CA GLN A 56 8.90 -22.02 8.23
C GLN A 56 8.60 -23.48 8.59
N GLU A 57 7.37 -23.79 8.98
CA GLU A 57 6.96 -25.18 9.25
C GLU A 57 7.09 -26.05 7.99
N ALA A 58 6.63 -25.56 6.84
CA ALA A 58 6.79 -26.27 5.56
C ALA A 58 8.27 -26.49 5.21
N SER A 59 9.13 -25.49 5.48
CA SER A 59 10.57 -25.60 5.20
C SER A 59 11.30 -26.65 6.03
N ARG A 60 10.75 -27.08 7.17
CA ARG A 60 11.28 -28.21 7.95
C ARG A 60 11.13 -29.54 7.22
N SER A 61 10.11 -29.66 6.37
CA SER A 61 9.83 -30.87 5.58
C SER A 61 10.37 -30.78 4.16
N ASP A 62 10.52 -29.57 3.63
CA ASP A 62 10.99 -29.28 2.28
C ASP A 62 12.09 -28.22 2.31
N ALA A 63 13.35 -28.69 2.27
CA ALA A 63 14.53 -27.82 2.33
C ALA A 63 14.60 -26.81 1.17
N SER A 64 13.90 -27.04 0.05
CA SER A 64 13.86 -26.07 -1.06
C SER A 64 13.14 -24.76 -0.67
N LEU A 65 12.29 -24.80 0.35
CA LEU A 65 11.57 -23.63 0.85
C LEU A 65 12.37 -22.76 1.81
N GLN A 66 13.54 -23.22 2.28
CA GLN A 66 14.30 -22.53 3.32
C GLN A 66 14.73 -21.12 2.88
N ALA A 67 15.27 -21.00 1.67
CA ALA A 67 15.65 -19.69 1.10
C ALA A 67 14.44 -18.76 0.93
N HIS A 68 13.26 -19.31 0.60
CA HIS A 68 12.03 -18.50 0.53
C HIS A 68 11.57 -18.04 1.90
N ALA A 69 11.68 -18.87 2.94
CA ALA A 69 11.37 -18.51 4.32
C ALA A 69 12.28 -17.39 4.84
N GLU A 70 13.58 -17.43 4.50
CA GLU A 70 14.54 -16.38 4.83
C GLU A 70 14.21 -15.05 4.15
N VAL A 71 13.87 -15.07 2.86
CA VAL A 71 13.48 -13.84 2.15
C VAL A 71 12.15 -13.28 2.68
N PHE A 72 11.17 -14.15 2.93
CA PHE A 72 9.88 -13.74 3.48
C PHE A 72 10.03 -13.10 4.87
N SER A 73 10.92 -13.64 5.73
CA SER A 73 11.14 -13.11 7.07
C SER A 73 11.71 -11.69 7.07
N MET A 74 12.57 -11.34 6.10
CA MET A 74 13.05 -9.97 5.95
C MET A 74 11.92 -8.98 5.68
N PHE A 75 10.95 -9.36 4.84
CA PHE A 75 9.79 -8.51 4.57
C PHE A 75 8.84 -8.43 5.78
N VAL A 76 8.68 -9.51 6.56
CA VAL A 76 7.92 -9.49 7.83
C VAL A 76 8.58 -8.56 8.85
N GLU A 77 9.90 -8.62 9.00
CA GLU A 77 10.61 -7.72 9.91
C GLU A 77 10.46 -6.25 9.50
N HIS A 78 10.64 -5.94 8.21
CA HIS A 78 10.41 -4.59 7.71
C HIS A 78 8.97 -4.11 7.92
N HIS A 79 7.98 -5.00 7.75
CA HIS A 79 6.58 -4.68 8.04
C HIS A 79 6.33 -4.37 9.51
N ARG A 80 6.97 -5.12 10.42
CA ARG A 80 6.90 -4.90 11.86
C ARG A 80 7.51 -3.55 12.23
N GLU A 81 8.67 -3.20 11.66
CA GLU A 81 9.30 -1.90 11.85
C GLU A 81 8.39 -0.75 11.38
N LEU A 82 7.70 -0.92 10.25
CA LEU A 82 6.72 0.03 9.74
C LEU A 82 5.52 0.19 10.69
N ALA A 83 4.96 -0.92 11.19
CA ALA A 83 3.85 -0.91 12.13
C ALA A 83 4.23 -0.21 13.44
N ASN A 84 5.43 -0.49 13.97
CA ASN A 84 5.96 0.16 15.17
C ASN A 84 6.14 1.67 14.94
N ARG A 85 6.76 2.07 13.82
CA ARG A 85 6.94 3.49 13.47
C ARG A 85 5.62 4.26 13.40
N LEU A 86 4.57 3.63 12.84
CA LEU A 86 3.24 4.22 12.76
C LEU A 86 2.55 4.34 14.11
N THR A 87 2.78 3.38 14.99
CA THR A 87 2.24 3.37 16.36
C THR A 87 2.95 4.40 17.25
N ASP A 88 4.27 4.53 17.09
CA ASP A 88 5.12 5.42 17.90
C ASP A 88 5.06 6.89 17.45
N HIS A 89 4.57 7.18 16.23
CA HIS A 89 4.38 8.56 15.77
C HIS A 89 3.16 9.19 16.43
N GLU A 90 3.36 9.94 17.51
CA GLU A 90 2.42 10.97 17.93
C GLU A 90 2.16 11.93 16.75
N SER A 91 0.89 12.12 16.43
CA SER A 91 0.38 12.83 15.26
C SER A 91 1.26 14.05 14.87
N PRO A 92 1.80 14.12 13.63
CA PRO A 92 2.74 15.16 13.28
C PRO A 92 2.14 16.56 13.44
N ALA A 93 2.90 17.48 14.03
CA ALA A 93 2.55 18.89 14.14
C ALA A 93 2.58 19.57 12.75
N GLY A 94 1.57 19.31 11.90
CA GLY A 94 1.37 20.01 10.62
C GLY A 94 0.87 19.13 9.46
N TYR A 95 -0.11 19.63 8.70
CA TYR A 95 -0.75 18.93 7.57
C TYR A 95 0.24 18.44 6.49
N LEU A 96 1.23 19.27 6.14
CA LEU A 96 2.19 18.94 5.07
C LEU A 96 3.24 17.91 5.49
N SER A 97 3.64 17.90 6.76
CA SER A 97 4.53 16.85 7.30
C SER A 97 3.79 15.52 7.41
N THR A 98 2.52 15.53 7.84
CA THR A 98 1.66 14.34 7.87
C THR A 98 1.46 13.74 6.47
N SER A 99 1.17 14.56 5.45
CA SER A 99 0.94 14.06 4.09
C SER A 99 2.18 13.41 3.47
N ARG A 100 3.38 13.98 3.65
CA ARG A 100 4.61 13.38 3.14
C ARG A 100 5.00 12.11 3.89
N ALA A 101 4.86 12.11 5.22
CA ALA A 101 5.11 10.93 6.04
C ALA A 101 4.17 9.79 5.65
N LEU A 102 2.87 10.09 5.44
CA LEU A 102 1.88 9.12 4.98
C LEU A 102 2.24 8.55 3.60
N GLY A 103 2.65 9.41 2.66
CA GLY A 103 3.08 8.97 1.33
C GLY A 103 4.30 8.06 1.38
N ALA A 104 5.27 8.34 2.25
CA ALA A 104 6.45 7.49 2.45
C ALA A 104 6.05 6.12 3.01
N VAL A 105 5.23 6.09 4.06
CA VAL A 105 4.72 4.84 4.66
C VAL A 105 3.96 4.00 3.63
N ILE A 106 3.06 4.60 2.85
CA ILE A 106 2.32 3.88 1.81
C ILE A 106 3.27 3.29 0.77
N SER A 107 4.32 4.04 0.37
CA SER A 107 5.33 3.54 -0.55
C SER A 107 6.11 2.36 0.03
N GLU A 108 6.54 2.45 1.29
CA GLU A 108 7.24 1.37 1.99
C GLU A 108 6.35 0.12 2.14
N LEU A 109 5.07 0.30 2.49
CA LEU A 109 4.10 -0.78 2.58
C LEU A 109 3.88 -1.48 1.23
N ASN A 110 3.86 -0.72 0.13
CA ASN A 110 3.77 -1.30 -1.22
C ASN A 110 5.00 -2.17 -1.53
N ILE A 111 6.21 -1.74 -1.16
CA ILE A 111 7.43 -2.53 -1.36
C ILE A 111 7.34 -3.85 -0.57
N VAL A 112 6.88 -3.81 0.67
CA VAL A 112 6.68 -4.99 1.50
C VAL A 112 5.65 -5.95 0.88
N ARG A 113 4.51 -5.42 0.43
CA ARG A 113 3.45 -6.22 -0.22
C ARG A 113 3.93 -6.87 -1.52
N ASP A 114 4.63 -6.11 -2.36
CA ASP A 114 5.23 -6.63 -3.59
C ASP A 114 6.25 -7.74 -3.29
N GLY A 115 7.03 -7.58 -2.21
CA GLY A 115 7.96 -8.59 -1.71
C GLY A 115 7.28 -9.90 -1.31
N TYR A 116 6.17 -9.83 -0.55
CA TYR A 116 5.38 -11.02 -0.21
C TYR A 116 4.80 -11.71 -1.45
N ALA A 117 4.25 -10.94 -2.39
CA ALA A 117 3.69 -11.48 -3.62
C ALA A 117 4.77 -12.19 -4.46
N ASP A 118 5.94 -11.59 -4.61
CA ASP A 118 7.05 -12.19 -5.37
C ASP A 118 7.53 -13.51 -4.77
N VAL A 119 7.67 -13.60 -3.44
CA VAL A 119 8.04 -14.87 -2.78
C VAL A 119 6.97 -15.93 -3.03
N LYS A 120 5.69 -15.59 -2.89
CA LYS A 120 4.58 -16.53 -3.11
C LYS A 120 4.51 -17.02 -4.55
N VAL A 121 4.72 -16.15 -5.54
CA VAL A 121 4.80 -16.54 -6.95
C VAL A 121 5.99 -17.47 -7.19
N LYS A 122 7.17 -17.18 -6.63
CA LYS A 122 8.35 -18.04 -6.80
C LYS A 122 8.17 -19.43 -6.20
N ILE A 123 7.50 -19.54 -5.05
CA ILE A 123 7.17 -20.85 -4.46
C ILE A 123 6.14 -21.58 -5.35
N ALA A 124 5.15 -20.87 -5.89
CA ALA A 124 4.16 -21.47 -6.80
C ALA A 124 4.84 -21.98 -8.09
N GLU A 125 5.72 -21.19 -8.69
CA GLU A 125 6.50 -21.54 -9.89
C GLU A 125 7.43 -22.74 -9.62
N SER A 126 8.12 -22.78 -8.48
CA SER A 126 8.98 -23.93 -8.12
C SER A 126 8.18 -25.23 -7.92
N ARG A 127 6.88 -25.11 -7.64
CA ARG A 127 5.91 -26.21 -7.52
C ARG A 127 5.14 -26.52 -8.81
N GLY A 128 5.50 -25.86 -9.92
CA GLY A 128 4.95 -26.14 -11.24
C GLY A 128 3.71 -25.34 -11.63
N ALA A 129 3.27 -24.38 -10.81
CA ALA A 129 2.20 -23.47 -11.20
C ALA A 129 2.68 -22.53 -12.30
N THR A 130 1.90 -22.40 -13.38
CA THR A 130 2.11 -21.36 -14.39
C THR A 130 1.34 -20.12 -13.96
N ILE A 131 2.04 -19.17 -13.37
CA ILE A 131 1.49 -17.85 -13.06
C ILE A 131 1.72 -16.96 -14.28
N GLU A 132 0.66 -16.50 -14.94
CA GLU A 132 0.78 -15.49 -16.00
C GLU A 132 1.24 -14.17 -15.40
N ARG A 133 2.56 -13.98 -15.35
CA ARG A 133 3.14 -12.65 -15.16
C ARG A 133 2.90 -11.88 -16.45
N THR A 134 2.05 -10.85 -16.41
CA THR A 134 2.09 -9.81 -17.44
C THR A 134 3.48 -9.18 -17.41
N ASN A 135 4.37 -9.64 -18.31
CA ASN A 135 5.73 -9.15 -18.44
C ASN A 135 5.69 -7.64 -18.69
N THR A 136 6.25 -6.89 -17.76
CA THR A 136 6.37 -5.43 -17.78
C THR A 136 7.37 -4.92 -18.82
N GLY A 137 7.92 -5.79 -19.68
CA GLY A 137 9.05 -5.51 -20.56
C GLY A 137 8.74 -5.46 -22.06
N ASP A 138 7.58 -5.94 -22.50
CA ASP A 138 7.13 -5.68 -23.87
C ASP A 138 6.36 -4.36 -23.90
N ASP A 139 6.57 -3.63 -24.98
CA ASP A 139 6.10 -2.28 -25.27
C ASP A 139 4.57 -2.23 -25.43
N ILE A 140 3.81 -2.56 -24.37
CA ILE A 140 2.35 -2.51 -24.39
C ILE A 140 1.96 -1.04 -24.37
N ALA A 141 1.56 -0.55 -25.55
CA ALA A 141 1.06 0.78 -25.78
C ALA A 141 0.12 1.21 -24.65
N TYR A 142 0.32 2.43 -24.14
CA TYR A 142 -0.54 3.10 -23.16
C TYR A 142 -2.03 3.17 -23.57
N SER A 143 -2.39 2.70 -24.78
CA SER A 143 -3.74 2.66 -25.32
C SER A 143 -4.64 1.61 -24.67
N ASP A 144 -4.11 0.46 -24.24
CA ASP A 144 -4.96 -0.71 -24.00
C ASP A 144 -5.24 -0.98 -22.52
N VAL A 145 -4.26 -0.71 -21.64
CA VAL A 145 -4.41 -0.91 -20.19
C VAL A 145 -3.73 0.22 -19.43
N PRO A 146 -4.48 1.11 -18.74
CA PRO A 146 -3.88 2.15 -17.93
C PRO A 146 -2.96 1.56 -16.85
N PRO A 147 -1.83 2.21 -16.53
CA PRO A 147 -0.82 1.68 -15.61
C PRO A 147 -1.36 1.28 -14.24
N TYR A 148 -2.46 1.89 -13.79
CA TYR A 148 -3.12 1.57 -12.53
C TYR A 148 -3.76 0.16 -12.52
N PHE A 149 -4.31 -0.32 -13.64
CA PHE A 149 -4.94 -1.64 -13.74
C PHE A 149 -3.93 -2.79 -13.71
N ARG A 150 -2.65 -2.52 -14.04
CA ARG A 150 -1.58 -3.53 -14.02
C ARG A 150 -1.22 -4.01 -12.61
N ARG A 151 -1.23 -3.12 -11.62
CA ARG A 151 -0.94 -3.47 -10.21
C ARG A 151 -2.02 -4.36 -9.61
N ILE A 152 -3.26 -4.22 -10.06
CA ILE A 152 -4.40 -5.00 -9.54
C ILE A 152 -4.31 -6.46 -9.99
N ARG A 153 -3.76 -6.75 -11.17
CA ARG A 153 -3.73 -8.12 -11.72
C ARG A 153 -2.58 -8.98 -11.19
N LEU A 154 -1.45 -8.38 -10.81
CA LEU A 154 -0.34 -9.08 -10.13
C LEU A 154 -0.63 -9.39 -8.66
N ASN A 155 -1.56 -8.65 -8.04
CA ASN A 155 -2.11 -8.91 -6.71
C ASN A 155 -3.24 -9.95 -6.74
N GLN A 156 -3.10 -11.04 -7.52
CA GLN A 156 -3.91 -12.21 -7.23
C GLN A 156 -3.54 -12.64 -5.81
N ASP A 157 -4.53 -12.60 -4.90
CA ASP A 157 -4.46 -12.91 -3.47
C ASP A 157 -4.07 -14.38 -3.23
N LEU A 158 -2.86 -14.76 -3.64
CA LEU A 158 -2.30 -16.06 -3.33
C LEU A 158 -2.04 -16.08 -1.84
N SER A 159 -2.79 -16.91 -1.10
CA SER A 159 -2.46 -17.21 0.29
C SER A 159 -1.20 -18.06 0.32
N MET A 160 -0.37 -17.88 1.35
CA MET A 160 0.74 -18.80 1.60
C MET A 160 0.27 -20.25 1.69
N ARG A 161 -0.91 -20.49 2.28
CA ARG A 161 -1.51 -21.82 2.37
C ARG A 161 -1.74 -22.44 0.99
N ASP A 162 -2.35 -21.68 0.08
CA ASP A 162 -2.69 -22.17 -1.25
C ASP A 162 -1.42 -22.56 -2.00
N VAL A 163 -0.43 -21.68 -1.98
CA VAL A 163 0.87 -21.88 -2.64
C VAL A 163 1.62 -23.10 -2.10
N LEU A 164 1.57 -23.36 -0.79
CA LEU A 164 2.19 -24.54 -0.19
C LEU A 164 1.44 -25.84 -0.51
N THR A 165 0.13 -25.77 -0.76
CA THR A 165 -0.68 -26.94 -1.14
C THR A 165 -0.72 -27.20 -2.64
N MET A 166 -0.31 -26.24 -3.48
CA MET A 166 -0.09 -26.45 -4.90
C MET A 166 0.95 -27.55 -5.08
N SER A 167 0.45 -28.74 -5.40
CA SER A 167 1.23 -29.94 -5.68
C SER A 167 0.87 -30.36 -7.10
N ASN A 168 1.89 -30.71 -7.88
CA ASN A 168 1.74 -31.36 -9.18
C ASN A 168 1.45 -32.86 -8.97
#